data_AF-A0A5D4SWV5-F1
#
_entry.id   AF-A0A5D4SWV5-F1
#
_cell.length_a   1.000
_cell.length_b   1.000
_cell.length_c   1.000
_cell.angle_alpha   90.00
_cell.angle_beta   90.00
_cell.angle_gamma   90.00
#
_symmetry.space_group_name_H-M   'P 1'
#
loop_
_entity.id
_entity.type
_entity.pdbx_description
1 polymer ?
#
loop_
_entity_poly.entity_id
_entity_poly.type
_entity_poly.pdbx_seq_one_letter_code
_entity_poly.pdbx_strand_id
1 'polypeptide(L)' 'MTIVAFLIIAWVLSWFGFNRLFVQAFNELFNKEVSNASYYFIFFCIGVIGDLILFFRGHYPFDL' A
#
# COMPACT_ATOMS: atom_id res chain seq x y z
N MET A 1 -2.54 9.51 -9.75
CA MET A 1 -1.57 8.41 -9.63
C MET A 1 -1.97 7.55 -8.45
N THR A 2 -2.35 6.32 -8.71
CA THR A 2 -2.93 5.38 -7.75
C THR A 2 -1.94 5.07 -6.62
N ILE A 3 -0.65 5.00 -6.94
CA ILE A 3 0.44 4.87 -5.94
C ILE A 3 0.34 5.89 -4.81
N VAL A 4 0.22 7.17 -5.14
CA VAL A 4 0.18 8.26 -4.14
C VAL A 4 -1.06 8.13 -3.26
N ALA A 5 -2.21 7.80 -3.84
CA ALA A 5 -3.45 7.61 -3.09
C ALA A 5 -3.32 6.49 -2.05
N PHE A 6 -2.79 5.32 -2.43
CA PHE A 6 -2.61 4.20 -1.50
C PHE A 6 -1.58 4.48 -0.41
N LEU A 7 -0.52 5.24 -0.69
CA LEU A 7 0.45 5.66 0.33
C LEU A 7 -0.15 6.66 1.32
N ILE A 8 -0.96 7.61 0.85
CA ILE A 8 -1.69 8.55 1.74
C ILE A 8 -2.65 7.76 2.63
N ILE A 9 -3.39 6.80 2.06
CA ILE A 9 -4.26 5.90 2.83
C ILE A 9 -3.45 5.17 3.91
N ALA A 10 -2.33 4.53 3.56
CA ALA A 10 -1.46 3.86 4.52
C ALA A 10 -0.99 4.80 5.65
N TRP A 11 -0.62 6.03 5.30
CA TRP A 11 -0.20 7.03 6.28
C TRP A 11 -1.34 7.43 7.22
N VAL A 12 -2.53 7.71 6.70
CA VAL A 12 -3.73 8.00 7.52
C VAL A 12 -4.08 6.82 8.43
N LEU A 13 -4.05 5.58 7.92
CA LEU A 13 -4.27 4.38 8.72
C LEU A 13 -3.22 4.21 9.83
N SER A 14 -1.97 4.63 9.58
CA SER A 14 -0.91 4.59 10.59
C SER A 14 -1.23 5.46 11.81
N TRP A 15 -2.01 6.53 11.66
CA TRP A 15 -2.41 7.40 12.78
C TRP A 15 -3.30 6.66 13.78
N PHE A 16 -4.08 5.68 13.31
CA PHE A 16 -4.92 4.82 14.15
C PHE A 16 -4.15 3.62 14.71
N GLY A 17 -2.83 3.53 14.48
CA GLY A 17 -2.00 2.39 14.91
C GLY A 17 -2.19 1.14 14.06
N PHE A 18 -2.84 1.25 12.90
CA PHE A 18 -3.10 0.11 12.02
C PHE A 18 -1.81 -0.57 11.55
N ASN A 19 -0.71 0.17 11.41
CA ASN A 19 0.60 -0.39 11.08
C ASN A 19 1.05 -1.45 12.10
N ARG A 20 0.75 -1.26 13.41
CA ARG A 20 1.08 -2.22 14.46
C ARG A 20 0.23 -3.47 14.35
N LEU A 21 -1.08 -3.30 14.14
CA LEU A 21 -2.01 -4.41 13.91
C LEU A 21 -1.62 -5.23 12.68
N PHE A 22 -1.24 -4.54 11.60
CA PHE A 22 -0.78 -5.17 10.37
C PHE A 22 0.50 -5.97 10.58
N VAL A 23 1.51 -5.38 11.23
CA VAL A 23 2.78 -6.08 11.54
C VAL A 23 2.53 -7.29 12.43
N GLN A 24 1.68 -7.15 13.46
CA GLN A 24 1.32 -8.25 14.34
C GLN A 24 0.62 -9.38 13.59
N ALA A 25 -0.38 -9.07 12.76
CA ALA A 25 -1.09 -10.06 11.97
C ALA A 25 -0.16 -10.82 11.00
N PHE A 26 0.78 -10.11 10.37
CA PHE A 26 1.79 -10.76 9.52
C PHE A 26 2.76 -11.62 10.34
N ASN A 27 3.16 -11.18 11.53
CA ASN A 27 4.02 -11.95 12.40
C ASN A 27 3.32 -13.23 12.90
N GLU A 28 2.04 -13.15 13.28
CA GLU A 28 1.26 -14.32 13.68
C GLU A 28 1.03 -15.29 12.52
N LEU A 29 0.76 -14.78 11.31
CA LEU A 29 0.44 -15.61 10.16
C LEU A 29 1.68 -16.29 9.56
N PHE A 30 2.83 -15.62 9.55
CA PHE A 30 4.05 -16.10 8.88
C PHE A 30 5.21 -16.42 9.84
N ASN A 31 5.04 -16.18 11.15
CA ASN A 31 6.09 -16.34 12.17
C ASN A 31 7.38 -15.60 11.78
N LYS A 32 7.23 -14.40 11.21
CA LYS A 32 8.33 -13.54 10.76
C LYS A 32 8.12 -12.12 11.22
N GLU A 33 9.17 -11.54 11.79
CA GLU A 33 9.17 -10.14 12.16
C GLU A 33 9.20 -9.27 10.90
N VAL A 34 8.17 -8.44 10.75
CA VAL A 34 8.00 -7.53 9.63
C VAL A 34 8.17 -6.10 10.13
N SER A 35 8.91 -5.28 9.40
CA SER A 35 9.15 -3.88 9.80
C SER A 35 8.03 -2.95 9.32
N ASN A 36 7.93 -1.77 9.93
CA ASN A 36 7.04 -0.71 9.44
C ASN A 36 7.31 -0.33 7.98
N ALA A 37 8.53 -0.53 7.46
CA ALA A 37 8.81 -0.26 6.06
C ALA A 37 8.03 -1.21 5.13
N SER A 38 7.88 -2.47 5.52
CA SER A 38 7.14 -3.46 4.75
C SER A 38 5.63 -3.16 4.70
N TYR A 39 5.07 -2.54 5.75
CA TYR A 39 3.70 -2.02 5.74
C TYR A 39 3.50 -1.04 4.59
N TYR A 40 4.30 0.03 4.54
CA TYR A 40 4.20 1.02 3.46
C TYR A 40 4.55 0.44 2.09
N PHE A 41 5.49 -0.50 2.04
CA PHE A 41 5.87 -1.20 0.80
C PHE A 41 4.71 -1.99 0.21
N ILE A 42 3.88 -2.64 1.03
CA ILE A 42 2.70 -3.38 0.52
C ILE A 42 1.67 -2.42 -0.09
N PHE A 43 1.40 -1.28 0.54
CA PHE A 43 0.52 -0.26 -0.03
C PHE A 43 1.09 0.35 -1.32
N PHE A 44 2.42 0.52 -1.40
CA PHE A 44 3.10 0.89 -2.64
C PHE A 44 2.87 -0.15 -3.74
N CYS A 45 3.07 -1.44 -3.46
CA CYS A 45 2.83 -2.52 -4.41
C CYS A 45 1.39 -2.55 -4.92
N ILE A 46 0.40 -2.38 -4.02
CA ILE A 46 -1.02 -2.28 -4.40
C ILE A 46 -1.25 -1.08 -5.33
N GLY A 47 -0.65 0.06 -5.00
CA GLY A 47 -0.73 1.26 -5.83
C GLY A 47 -0.11 1.08 -7.22
N VAL A 48 1.05 0.43 -7.31
CA VAL A 48 1.72 0.10 -8.58
C VAL A 48 0.86 -0.84 -9.43
N ILE A 49 0.28 -1.87 -8.81
CA ILE A 49 -0.63 -2.79 -9.50
C ILE A 49 -1.87 -2.02 -10.00
N GLY A 50 -2.43 -1.11 -9.20
CA GLY A 50 -3.55 -0.26 -9.60
C GLY A 50 -3.22 0.60 -10.82
N ASP A 51 -2.08 1.29 -10.79
CA ASP A 51 -1.62 2.09 -11.94
C ASP A 51 -1.32 1.20 -13.18
N LEU A 52 -0.74 0.01 -12.99
CA LEU A 52 -0.51 -0.95 -14.08
C LEU A 52 -1.83 -1.42 -14.72
N ILE A 53 -2.86 -1.70 -13.91
CA ILE A 53 -4.18 -2.08 -14.41
C ILE A 53 -4.81 -0.92 -15.19
N LEU A 54 -4.75 0.30 -14.67
CA LEU A 54 -5.28 1.49 -15.37
C LEU A 54 -4.54 1.74 -16.69
N PHE A 55 -3.22 1.50 -16.70
CA PHE A 55 -2.39 1.57 -17.90
C PHE A 55 -2.90 0.62 -18.99
N PHE A 56 -3.09 -0.66 -18.66
CA PHE A 56 -3.61 -1.64 -19.62
C PHE A 56 -5.06 -1.40 -20.03
N ARG A 57 -5.88 -0.75 -19.19
CA ARG A 57 -7.27 -0.38 -19.53
C ARG A 57 -7.37 0.89 -20.38
N GLY A 58 -6.25 1.56 -20.69
CA GLY A 58 -6.25 2.80 -21.47
C GLY A 58 -6.84 4.01 -20.73
N HIS A 59 -7.10 3.89 -19.43
CA HIS A 59 -7.65 4.96 -18.57
C HIS A 59 -6.53 5.78 -17.91
N TYR A 60 -5.50 6.14 -18.67
CA TYR A 60 -4.59 7.19 -18.24
C TYR A 60 -5.15 8.53 -18.75
N PRO A 61 -5.71 9.40 -17.88
CA PRO A 61 -5.84 10.79 -18.24
C PRO A 61 -4.42 11.34 -18.35
N PHE A 62 -3.89 11.33 -19.57
CA PHE A 62 -2.72 12.12 -19.94
C PHE A 62 -3.19 13.54 -20.28
N ASP A 63 -3.93 14.16 -19.36
CA ASP A 63 -4.25 15.58 -19.43
C ASP A 63 -3.38 16.28 -18.39
N LEU A 64 -2.25 16.78 -18.88
CA LEU A 64 -1.33 17.67 -18.19
C LEU A 64 -1.51 19.07 -18.78
#